data_AF-A0A535P0Y5-F1
#
_entry.id   AF-A0A535P0Y5-F1
#
_cell.length_a   1.000
_cell.length_b   1.000
_cell.length_c   1.000
_cell.angle_alpha   90.00
_cell.angle_beta   90.00
_cell.angle_gamma   90.00
#
_symmetry.space_group_name_H-M   'P 1'
#
loop_
_entity.id
_entity.type
_entity.pdbx_description
1 polymer ?
#
loop_
_entity_poly.entity_id
_entity_poly.type
_entity_poly.pdbx_seq_one_letter_code
_entity_poly.pdbx_strand_id
1 'polypeptide(L)' 'TRLRLFVNDPAQIDDVRLKSLGASGVIKRGKIAQVVMGTQSDRIASRMNRLLKGRSSGDTGEQVEE' A
#
# COMPACT_ATOMS: atom_id res chain seq x y z
N THR A 1 11.32 2.77 2.94
CA THR A 1 10.99 3.61 1.76
C THR A 1 10.27 2.89 0.63
N ARG A 2 10.20 1.55 0.63
CA ARG A 2 9.57 0.76 -0.44
C ARG A 2 8.57 -0.21 0.16
N LEU A 3 7.34 -0.17 -0.34
CA LEU A 3 6.29 -1.14 -0.05
C LEU A 3 6.51 -2.38 -0.90
N ARG A 4 6.63 -3.55 -0.28
CA ARG A 4 6.66 -4.84 -0.97
C ARG A 4 5.32 -5.52 -0.78
N LEU A 5 4.66 -5.83 -1.87
CA LEU A 5 3.32 -6.38 -1.93
C LEU A 5 3.38 -7.71 -2.67
N PHE A 6 2.79 -8.74 -2.10
CA PHE A 6 2.47 -9.97 -2.82
C PHE A 6 1.06 -9.83 -3.35
N VAL A 7 0.93 -9.90 -4.67
CA VAL A 7 -0.35 -9.79 -5.37
C VAL A 7 -0.61 -11.06 -6.15
N ASN A 8 -1.87 -11.44 -6.26
CA ASN A 8 -2.24 -12.60 -7.06
C ASN A 8 -2.08 -12.32 -8.56
N ASP A 9 -2.44 -11.10 -8.97
CA ASP A 9 -2.31 -10.62 -10.35
C ASP A 9 -1.62 -9.25 -10.40
N PRO A 10 -0.38 -9.15 -10.93
CA PRO A 10 0.33 -7.88 -11.09
C PRO A 10 -0.22 -7.00 -12.23
N ALA A 11 -1.01 -7.54 -13.16
CA ALA A 11 -1.56 -6.77 -14.28
C ALA A 11 -2.64 -5.78 -13.81
N GLN A 12 -3.30 -6.08 -12.70
CA GLN A 12 -4.30 -5.22 -12.05
C GLN A 12 -3.70 -4.03 -11.30
N ILE A 13 -2.37 -3.94 -11.21
CA ILE A 13 -1.71 -2.82 -10.56
C ILE A 13 -1.64 -1.64 -11.54
N ASP A 14 -2.22 -0.51 -11.15
CA ASP A 14 -2.15 0.73 -11.92
C ASP A 14 -0.92 1.56 -11.53
N ASP A 15 0.10 1.54 -12.40
CA ASP A 15 1.34 2.29 -12.20
C ASP A 15 1.11 3.81 -12.27
N VAL A 16 0.22 4.27 -13.14
CA VAL A 16 -0.02 5.69 -13.40
C VAL A 16 -0.71 6.31 -12.19
N ARG A 17 -1.72 5.62 -11.66
CA ARG A 17 -2.41 6.04 -10.45
C ARG A 17 -1.50 6.00 -9.23
N LEU A 18 -0.68 4.96 -9.08
CA LEU A 18 0.29 4.89 -7.97
C LEU A 18 1.29 6.05 -8.03
N LYS A 19 1.82 6.39 -9.21
CA LYS A 19 2.70 7.55 -9.38
C LYS A 19 2.01 8.86 -9.04
N SER A 20 0.76 9.03 -9.47
CA SER A 20 -0.05 10.23 -9.17
C SER A 20 -0.34 10.38 -7.67
N LEU A 21 -0.43 9.26 -6.94
CA LEU A 21 -0.57 9.24 -5.47
C LEU A 21 0.75 9.53 -4.73
N GLY A 22 1.85 9.77 -5.45
CA GLY A 22 3.15 10.10 -4.85
C GLY A 22 4.17 8.96 -4.90
N ALA A 23 3.91 7.87 -5.62
CA ALA A 23 4.93 6.84 -5.84
C ALA A 23 6.03 7.39 -6.77
N SER A 24 7.28 7.33 -6.32
CA SER A 24 8.44 7.65 -7.18
C SER A 24 8.70 6.55 -8.21
N GLY A 25 8.21 5.34 -7.97
CA GLY A 25 8.37 4.23 -8.90
C GLY A 25 7.60 2.98 -8.49
N VAL A 26 7.26 2.17 -9.48
CA VAL A 26 6.58 0.88 -9.32
C VAL A 26 7.36 -0.16 -10.08
N ILE A 27 7.67 -1.29 -9.44
CA ILE A 27 8.40 -2.41 -10.02
C ILE A 27 7.55 -3.66 -9.85
N LYS A 28 7.26 -4.34 -10.96
CA LYS A 28 6.50 -5.59 -10.97
C LYS A 28 7.43 -6.73 -11.37
N ARG A 29 7.42 -7.82 -10.60
CA ARG A 29 8.21 -9.03 -10.83
C ARG A 29 7.38 -10.25 -10.47
N GLY A 30 6.70 -10.83 -11.47
CA GLY A 30 5.75 -11.92 -11.24
C GLY A 30 4.68 -11.50 -10.22
N LYS A 31 4.52 -12.29 -9.15
CA LYS A 31 3.55 -12.01 -8.07
C LYS A 31 3.99 -10.94 -7.07
N ILE A 32 5.21 -10.42 -7.21
CA ILE A 32 5.76 -9.42 -6.29
C ILE A 32 5.70 -8.04 -6.95
N ALA A 33 5.07 -7.09 -6.28
CA ALA A 33 5.08 -5.69 -6.64
C ALA A 33 5.83 -4.88 -5.58
N GLN A 34 6.67 -3.95 -6.04
CA GLN A 34 7.39 -3.03 -5.18
C GLN A 34 7.04 -1.61 -5.56
N VAL A 35 6.51 -0.85 -4.60
CA VAL A 35 6.13 0.55 -4.79
C VAL A 35 7.03 1.42 -3.93
N VAL A 36 7.72 2.38 -4.54
CA VAL A 36 8.62 3.31 -3.86
C VAL A 36 7.82 4.55 -3.48
N MET A 37 7.49 4.70 -2.18
CA MET A 37 6.72 5.84 -1.65
C MET A 37 7.55 6.76 -0.72
N GLY A 38 8.88 6.58 -0.69
CA GLY A 38 9.75 7.38 0.19
C GLY A 38 9.44 7.18 1.67
N THR A 39 9.57 8.22 2.49
CA THR A 39 9.33 8.17 3.95
C THR A 39 7.88 7.84 4.33
N GLN A 40 6.92 8.03 3.41
CA GLN A 40 5.51 7.75 3.67
C GLN A 40 5.15 6.26 3.55
N SER A 41 6.06 5.43 3.02
CA SER A 41 5.80 4.00 2.80
C SER A 41 5.35 3.25 4.06
N ASP A 42 5.98 3.49 5.21
CA ASP A 42 5.64 2.78 6.46
C ASP A 42 4.25 3.16 6.98
N ARG A 43 3.87 4.44 6.90
CA ARG A 43 2.54 4.95 7.27
C ARG A 43 1.46 4.31 6.39
N ILE A 44 1.70 4.24 5.09
CA ILE A 44 0.78 3.63 4.13
C ILE A 44 0.65 2.12 4.39
N ALA A 45 1.76 1.41 4.65
CA ALA A 45 1.74 -0.02 4.97
C ALA A 45 0.86 -0.31 6.19
N SER A 46 1.06 0.46 7.26
CA SER A 46 0.29 0.34 8.51
C SER A 46 -1.20 0.60 8.28
N ARG A 47 -1.56 1.60 7.48
CA ARG A 47 -2.96 1.90 7.13
C ARG A 47 -3.58 0.81 6.26
N MET A 48 -2.86 0.30 5.26
CA MET A 48 -3.34 -0.82 4.45
C MET A 48 -3.56 -2.08 5.30
N ASN A 49 -2.63 -2.41 6.18
CA ASN A 49 -2.75 -3.58 7.07
C ASN A 49 -3.95 -3.44 8.01
N ARG A 50 -4.20 -2.24 8.54
CA ARG A 50 -5.40 -1.94 9.33
C ARG A 50 -6.68 -2.11 8.53
N LEU A 51 -6.75 -1.59 7.31
CA LEU A 51 -7.92 -1.74 6.43
C LEU A 51 -8.16 -3.20 6.01
N LEU A 52 -7.09 -3.97 5.77
CA LEU A 52 -7.17 -5.40 5.44
C LEU A 52 -7.67 -6.22 6.64
N LYS A 53 -7.21 -5.93 7.85
CA LYS A 53 -7.66 -6.59 9.09
C LYS A 53 -9.06 -6.14 9.51
N GLY A 54 -9.38 -4.86 9.39
CA GLY A 54 -10.69 -4.27 9.71
C GLY A 54 -11.79 -4.67 8.74
N ARG A 55 -11.45 -5.20 7.55
CA ARG A 55 -12.45 -5.81 6.66
C ARG A 55 -13.04 -7.12 7.21
N SER A 56 -12.44 -7.70 8.25
CA SER A 56 -12.93 -8.92 8.93
C SER A 56 -13.78 -8.62 10.18
N SER A 57 -13.80 -7.38 10.67
CA SER A 57 -14.54 -7.02 11.88
C SER A 57 -14.84 -5.53 11.80
N GLY A 58 -16.14 -5.19 11.73
CA GLY A 58 -16.63 -3.85 11.46
C GLY A 58 -15.88 -2.74 12.19
N ASP A 59 -15.66 -1.65 11.44
CA ASP A 59 -15.49 -0.27 11.88
C ASP A 59 -15.53 -0.05 13.41
N THR A 60 -14.37 0.23 14.03
CA THR A 60 -14.20 1.08 15.22
C THR A 60 -12.71 1.30 15.45
N GLY A 61 -12.28 2.55 15.59
CA GLY A 61 -11.00 2.86 16.24
C GLY A 61 -10.22 4.03 15.65
N GLU A 62 -10.73 5.22 15.94
CA GLU A 62 -9.97 6.46 16.06
C GLU A 62 -8.61 6.27 16.76
N GLN A 63 -7.60 6.99 16.28
CA GLN A 63 -6.54 7.55 17.13
C GLN A 63 -5.84 8.66 16.34
N VAL A 64 -6.39 9.85 16.53
CA VAL A 64 -5.64 11.10 16.60
C VAL A 64 -4.73 11.02 17.83
N GLU A 65 -3.45 11.34 17.67
CA GLU A 65 -2.56 11.68 18.78
C GLU A 65 -1.88 13.01 18.40
N GLU A 66 -2.14 14.02 19.23
CA GLU A 66 -1.41 15.29 19.36
C GLU A 66 -0.08 15.07 20.12
#